data_AF-A0A2V7LFX2-F1
#
_entry.id   AF-A0A2V7LFX2-F1
#
_cell.length_a   1.000
_cell.length_b   1.000
_cell.length_c   1.000
_cell.angle_alpha   90.00
_cell.angle_beta   90.00
_cell.angle_gamma   90.00
#
_symmetry.space_group_name_H-M   'P 1'
#
loop_
_entity.id
_entity.type
_entity.pdbx_description
1 polymer ?
#
loop_
_entity_poly.entity_id
_entity_poly.type
_entity_poly.pdbx_seq_one_letter_code
_entity_poly.pdbx_strand_id
1 'polypeptide(L)'
;MTSLSFRDPAAARAGGYVLALATLLIAVGLLFHPVPAGGFEERPSVLQNTPWWGPIHVAIAAGFVLCILGTLLMLVAGGSLTRAWTLALAWGAMTVGMVFFTGVALINGWVMHFLVGRGAPATDPVLYDAFNRLLIGYGWLGNPLFLVGVTTLALSEVWRPWLGLPRWIAWLGAATSVLSWGRGIGSATGLYFLEPLIFANIPAFLWLGYTGWFIARAARDQSVGGAWV
;
A
#
# COMPACT_ATOMS: atom_id res chain seq x y z
N MET A 1 -14.26 -22.65 -13.98
CA MET A 1 -13.21 -21.67 -13.62
C MET A 1 -12.88 -20.87 -14.86
N THR A 2 -13.02 -19.55 -14.82
CA THR A 2 -12.52 -18.70 -15.92
C THR A 2 -11.00 -18.76 -15.92
N SER A 3 -10.40 -19.18 -17.04
CA SER A 3 -8.95 -19.16 -17.22
C SER A 3 -8.45 -17.71 -17.10
N LEU A 4 -7.47 -17.50 -16.22
CA LEU A 4 -6.70 -16.25 -16.14
C LEU A 4 -5.98 -16.05 -17.47
N SER A 5 -6.16 -14.88 -18.08
CA SER A 5 -5.55 -14.54 -19.36
C SER A 5 -4.98 -13.13 -19.30
N PHE A 6 -3.76 -12.95 -19.79
CA PHE A 6 -3.07 -11.65 -19.85
C PHE A 6 -2.92 -11.23 -21.31
N ARG A 7 -3.12 -9.94 -21.59
CA ARG A 7 -2.80 -9.36 -22.90
C ARG A 7 -1.28 -9.29 -23.08
N ASP A 8 -0.58 -8.91 -22.01
CA ASP A 8 0.88 -8.95 -21.93
C ASP A 8 1.31 -9.78 -20.69
N PRO A 9 1.65 -11.07 -20.88
CA PRO A 9 2.11 -11.94 -19.81
C PRO A 9 3.47 -11.51 -19.21
N ALA A 10 4.32 -10.83 -19.98
CA ALA A 10 5.61 -10.37 -19.46
C ALA A 10 5.42 -9.22 -18.46
N ALA A 11 4.56 -8.26 -18.79
CA ALA A 11 4.15 -7.19 -17.88
C ALA A 11 3.45 -7.75 -16.63
N ALA A 12 2.55 -8.73 -16.79
CA ALA A 12 1.88 -9.38 -15.66
C ALA A 12 2.88 -10.05 -14.70
N ARG A 13 3.87 -10.75 -15.27
CA ARG A 13 4.92 -11.43 -14.50
C ARG A 13 5.82 -10.45 -13.77
N ALA A 14 6.31 -9.42 -14.47
CA ALA A 14 7.16 -8.40 -13.87
C ALA A 14 6.40 -7.65 -12.76
N GLY A 15 5.20 -7.15 -13.05
CA GLY A 15 4.38 -6.43 -12.09
C GLY A 15 4.05 -7.28 -10.87
N GLY A 16 3.79 -8.58 -11.06
CA GLY A 16 3.44 -9.48 -9.95
C GLY A 16 4.60 -9.69 -8.98
N TYR A 17 5.82 -9.90 -9.48
CA TYR A 17 7.01 -9.98 -8.62
C TYR A 17 7.37 -8.65 -7.98
N VAL A 18 7.21 -7.54 -8.71
CA VAL A 18 7.43 -6.19 -8.17
C VAL A 18 6.47 -5.92 -7.01
N LEU A 19 5.18 -6.25 -7.15
CA LEU A 19 4.20 -6.11 -6.05
C LEU A 19 4.54 -7.00 -4.84
N ALA A 20 4.98 -8.24 -5.07
CA ALA A 20 5.39 -9.13 -3.99
C ALA A 20 6.57 -8.54 -3.18
N LEU A 21 7.60 -8.03 -3.86
CA LEU A 21 8.73 -7.36 -3.19
C LEU A 21 8.29 -6.05 -2.51
N ALA A 22 7.52 -5.22 -3.21
CA ALA A 22 7.04 -3.93 -2.71
C ALA A 22 6.32 -4.09 -1.37
N THR A 23 5.34 -4.99 -1.35
CA THR A 23 4.48 -5.24 -0.20
C THR A 23 5.23 -5.87 0.98
N LEU A 24 6.27 -6.67 0.71
CA LEU A 24 7.17 -7.19 1.76
C LEU A 24 7.95 -6.05 2.43
N LEU A 25 8.53 -5.13 1.64
CA LEU A 25 9.25 -3.97 2.18
C LEU A 25 8.33 -3.09 3.04
N ILE A 26 7.11 -2.83 2.56
CA ILE A 26 6.12 -2.05 3.30
C ILE A 26 5.73 -2.78 4.60
N ALA A 27 5.41 -4.07 4.52
CA ALA A 27 4.99 -4.87 5.68
C ALA A 27 6.09 -4.92 6.76
N VAL A 28 7.35 -5.12 6.37
CA VAL A 28 8.50 -5.11 7.28
C VAL A 28 8.67 -3.72 7.88
N GLY A 29 8.61 -2.66 7.08
CA GLY A 29 8.69 -1.29 7.60
C GLY A 29 7.58 -0.98 8.61
N LEU A 30 6.33 -1.35 8.30
CA LEU A 30 5.18 -1.16 9.19
C LEU A 30 5.27 -1.98 10.47
N LEU A 31 5.90 -3.17 10.44
CA LEU A 31 6.10 -4.00 11.63
C LEU A 31 6.99 -3.30 12.68
N PHE A 32 7.96 -2.52 12.21
CA PHE A 32 8.87 -1.74 13.07
C PHE A 32 8.40 -0.29 13.26
N HIS A 33 7.36 0.14 12.55
CA HIS A 33 6.82 1.49 12.67
C HIS A 33 6.11 1.66 14.03
N PRO A 34 6.41 2.71 14.81
CA PRO A 34 5.73 2.94 16.09
C PRO A 34 4.25 3.27 15.86
N VAL A 35 3.41 2.96 16.84
CA VAL A 35 1.99 3.33 16.76
C VAL A 35 1.87 4.85 16.79
N PRO A 36 1.19 5.49 15.82
CA PRO A 36 0.87 6.90 15.90
C PRO A 36 0.10 7.19 17.19
N ALA A 37 0.33 8.33 17.84
CA ALA A 37 -0.35 8.69 19.08
C ALA A 37 -0.94 10.10 18.98
N GLY A 38 -2.27 10.20 19.06
CA GLY A 38 -2.98 11.49 19.10
C GLY A 38 -3.30 12.10 17.73
N GLY A 39 -3.55 11.28 16.72
CA GLY A 39 -4.08 11.68 15.42
C GLY A 39 -3.08 11.66 14.28
N PHE A 40 -3.11 12.72 13.47
CA PHE A 40 -2.15 12.96 12.38
C PHE A 40 -0.94 13.79 12.82
N GLU A 41 -0.90 14.22 14.08
CA GLU A 41 0.20 15.02 14.59
C GLU A 41 1.43 14.15 14.84
N GLU A 42 2.51 14.44 14.14
CA GLU A 42 3.80 13.84 14.44
C GLU A 42 4.30 14.36 15.79
N ARG A 43 4.56 13.45 16.73
CA ARG A 43 5.11 13.81 18.04
C ARG A 43 6.63 13.82 17.97
N PRO A 44 7.30 14.96 18.28
CA PRO A 44 8.76 15.03 18.32
C PRO A 44 9.39 13.94 19.20
N SER A 45 8.74 13.58 20.31
CA SER A 45 9.19 12.52 21.21
C SER A 45 9.12 11.13 20.58
N VAL A 46 8.17 10.84 19.69
CA VAL A 46 8.12 9.57 18.97
C VAL A 46 9.25 9.51 17.94
N LEU A 47 9.48 10.61 17.21
CA LEU A 47 10.58 10.74 16.25
C LEU A 47 11.96 10.54 16.90
N GLN A 48 12.20 11.13 18.07
CA GLN A 48 13.48 11.06 18.79
C GLN A 48 13.74 9.68 19.40
N ASN A 49 12.69 9.02 19.90
CA ASN A 49 12.81 7.78 20.66
C ASN A 49 12.62 6.51 19.83
N THR A 50 12.30 6.62 18.54
CA THR A 50 12.16 5.47 17.65
C THR A 50 13.51 5.16 17.00
N PRO A 51 14.15 4.05 17.37
CA PRO A 51 15.36 3.60 16.67
C PRO A 51 15.01 3.34 15.20
N TRP A 52 15.94 3.63 14.29
CA TRP A 52 15.81 3.26 12.86
C TRP A 52 14.69 3.97 12.10
N TRP A 53 14.20 5.12 12.60
CA TRP A 53 13.15 5.91 11.94
C TRP A 53 13.41 6.14 10.44
N GLY A 54 14.61 6.63 10.10
CA GLY A 54 15.04 6.81 8.70
C GLY A 54 14.94 5.51 7.89
N PRO A 55 15.68 4.44 8.24
CA PRO A 55 15.60 3.14 7.57
C PRO A 55 14.18 2.57 7.39
N ILE A 56 13.31 2.68 8.41
CA ILE A 56 11.90 2.25 8.33
C ILE A 56 11.18 2.99 7.20
N HIS A 57 11.28 4.32 7.19
CA HIS A 57 10.61 5.15 6.20
C HIS A 57 11.20 5.02 4.79
N VAL A 58 12.51 4.77 4.68
CA VAL A 58 13.17 4.43 3.40
C VAL A 58 12.59 3.14 2.83
N ALA A 59 12.47 2.09 3.64
CA ALA A 59 11.90 0.81 3.22
C ALA A 59 10.44 0.95 2.77
N ILE A 60 9.64 1.69 3.54
CA ILE A 60 8.24 1.98 3.20
C ILE A 60 8.16 2.80 1.90
N ALA A 61 8.95 3.86 1.75
CA ALA A 61 8.95 4.71 0.54
C ALA A 61 9.37 3.92 -0.71
N ALA A 62 10.43 3.12 -0.62
CA ALA A 62 10.86 2.24 -1.71
C ALA A 62 9.75 1.23 -2.06
N GLY A 63 9.11 0.66 -1.04
CA GLY A 63 7.97 -0.20 -1.20
C GLY A 63 6.80 0.48 -1.92
N PHE A 64 6.44 1.72 -1.57
CA PHE A 64 5.40 2.49 -2.26
C PHE A 64 5.75 2.77 -3.72
N VAL A 65 6.99 3.17 -4.01
CA VAL A 65 7.46 3.38 -5.40
C VAL A 65 7.36 2.10 -6.23
N LEU A 66 7.78 0.96 -5.66
CA LEU A 66 7.64 -0.33 -6.33
C LEU A 66 6.17 -0.73 -6.47
N CYS A 67 5.31 -0.36 -5.52
CA CYS A 67 3.87 -0.58 -5.62
C CYS A 67 3.28 0.17 -6.83
N ILE A 68 3.66 1.45 -7.02
CA ILE A 68 3.29 2.25 -8.22
C ILE A 68 3.69 1.53 -9.50
N LEU A 69 4.94 1.07 -9.59
CA LEU A 69 5.42 0.33 -10.76
C LEU A 69 4.62 -0.95 -10.98
N GLY A 70 4.40 -1.72 -9.91
CA GLY A 70 3.65 -2.97 -9.95
C GLY A 70 2.22 -2.78 -10.44
N THR A 71 1.49 -1.81 -9.90
CA THR A 71 0.10 -1.53 -10.29
C THR A 71 -0.01 -0.96 -11.70
N LEU A 72 0.96 -0.16 -12.16
CA LEU A 72 1.06 0.27 -13.56
C LEU A 72 1.29 -0.92 -14.51
N LEU A 73 2.18 -1.84 -14.15
CA LEU A 73 2.42 -3.05 -14.93
C LEU A 73 1.17 -3.95 -14.98
N MET A 74 0.36 -4.00 -13.92
CA MET A 74 -0.94 -4.71 -13.94
C MET A 74 -1.92 -4.08 -14.95
N LEU A 75 -1.95 -2.74 -15.05
CA LEU A 75 -2.75 -2.05 -16.06
C LEU A 75 -2.27 -2.34 -17.48
N VAL A 76 -0.95 -2.34 -17.71
CA VAL A 76 -0.34 -2.67 -19.01
C VAL A 76 -0.62 -4.13 -19.40
N ALA A 77 -0.49 -5.05 -18.44
CA ALA A 77 -0.74 -6.48 -18.61
C ALA A 77 -2.15 -6.79 -19.11
N GLY A 78 -3.14 -6.01 -18.64
CA GLY A 78 -4.52 -6.08 -19.12
C GLY A 78 -5.16 -7.47 -18.98
N GLY A 79 -6.04 -7.81 -19.92
CA GLY A 79 -6.72 -9.11 -19.93
C GLY A 79 -7.68 -9.26 -18.74
N SER A 80 -7.62 -10.39 -18.04
CA SER A 80 -8.44 -10.66 -16.85
C SER A 80 -8.23 -9.62 -15.73
N LEU A 81 -7.05 -8.99 -15.65
CA LEU A 81 -6.71 -8.01 -14.61
C LEU A 81 -7.49 -6.69 -14.75
N THR A 82 -7.94 -6.37 -15.97
CA THR A 82 -8.61 -5.10 -16.31
C THR A 82 -9.92 -5.30 -17.07
N ARG A 83 -10.43 -6.54 -17.12
CA ARG A 83 -11.62 -6.91 -17.91
C ARG A 83 -12.86 -6.15 -17.47
N ALA A 84 -13.02 -5.97 -16.15
CA ALA A 84 -14.04 -5.09 -15.59
C ALA A 84 -13.42 -3.72 -15.32
N TRP A 85 -14.14 -2.65 -15.69
CA TRP A 85 -13.68 -1.28 -15.48
C TRP A 85 -13.35 -1.00 -14.01
N THR A 86 -14.06 -1.64 -13.07
CA THR A 86 -13.79 -1.54 -11.62
C THR A 86 -12.42 -2.10 -11.23
N LEU A 87 -11.96 -3.18 -11.86
CA LEU A 87 -10.62 -3.74 -11.61
C LEU A 87 -9.54 -2.81 -12.17
N ALA A 88 -9.74 -2.27 -13.38
CA ALA A 88 -8.83 -1.28 -13.94
C ALA A 88 -8.76 -0.01 -13.07
N LEU A 89 -9.91 0.50 -12.63
CA LEU A 89 -9.99 1.63 -11.70
C LEU A 89 -9.27 1.31 -10.39
N ALA A 90 -9.42 0.09 -9.86
CA ALA A 90 -8.78 -0.30 -8.61
C ALA A 90 -7.24 -0.28 -8.70
N TRP A 91 -6.67 -0.81 -9.78
CA TRP A 91 -5.22 -0.71 -10.02
C TRP A 91 -4.77 0.74 -10.15
N GLY A 92 -5.50 1.56 -10.92
CA GLY A 92 -5.21 2.99 -11.08
C GLY A 92 -5.30 3.77 -9.77
N ALA A 93 -6.33 3.50 -8.96
CA ALA A 93 -6.52 4.13 -7.65
C ALA A 93 -5.36 3.79 -6.70
N MET A 94 -4.90 2.54 -6.68
CA MET A 94 -3.69 2.18 -5.91
C MET A 94 -2.45 2.90 -6.43
N THR A 95 -2.25 2.98 -7.75
CA THR A 95 -1.12 3.73 -8.34
C THR A 95 -1.10 5.18 -7.84
N VAL A 96 -2.22 5.89 -7.95
CA VAL A 96 -2.32 7.29 -7.54
C VAL A 96 -2.17 7.42 -6.02
N GLY A 97 -2.81 6.54 -5.25
CA GLY A 97 -2.71 6.53 -3.79
C GLY A 97 -1.27 6.36 -3.31
N MET A 98 -0.51 5.48 -3.95
CA MET A 98 0.90 5.21 -3.63
C MET A 98 1.83 6.39 -3.98
N VAL A 99 1.51 7.20 -4.98
CA VAL A 99 2.25 8.46 -5.26
C VAL A 99 2.21 9.37 -4.05
N PHE A 100 1.02 9.63 -3.51
CA PHE A 100 0.89 10.49 -2.34
C PHE A 100 1.50 9.86 -1.08
N PHE A 101 1.33 8.56 -0.87
CA PHE A 101 1.95 7.90 0.27
C PHE A 101 3.48 7.86 0.23
N THR A 102 4.08 7.81 -0.97
CA THR A 102 5.52 7.99 -1.13
C THR A 102 5.95 9.35 -0.58
N GLY A 103 5.18 10.41 -0.85
CA GLY A 103 5.42 11.75 -0.28
C GLY A 103 5.41 11.76 1.25
N VAL A 104 4.40 11.13 1.87
CA VAL A 104 4.32 11.00 3.35
C VAL A 104 5.58 10.33 3.91
N ALA A 105 5.96 9.18 3.35
CA ALA A 105 7.12 8.43 3.82
C ALA A 105 8.44 9.21 3.66
N LEU A 106 8.62 9.91 2.53
CA LEU A 106 9.80 10.73 2.29
C LEU A 106 9.88 11.95 3.22
N ILE A 107 8.77 12.66 3.45
CA ILE A 107 8.74 13.80 4.38
C ILE A 107 9.15 13.34 5.78
N ASN A 108 8.57 12.24 6.27
CA ASN A 108 8.89 11.70 7.58
C ASN A 108 10.34 11.17 7.66
N GLY A 109 10.80 10.44 6.65
CA GLY A 109 12.13 9.82 6.64
C GLY A 109 13.29 10.78 6.39
N TRP A 110 13.13 11.75 5.49
CA TRP A 110 14.21 12.64 5.02
C TRP A 110 14.16 14.04 5.62
N VAL A 111 12.98 14.60 5.85
CA VAL A 111 12.87 15.98 6.33
C VAL A 111 12.76 16.01 7.84
N MET A 112 11.74 15.36 8.40
CA MET A 112 11.48 15.37 9.84
C MET A 112 12.63 14.75 10.64
N HIS A 113 13.09 13.57 10.21
CA HIS A 113 14.20 12.88 10.86
C HIS A 113 15.48 13.72 10.87
N PHE A 114 15.80 14.38 9.75
CA PHE A 114 16.98 15.24 9.64
C PHE A 114 16.90 16.45 10.58
N LEU A 115 15.76 17.15 10.59
CA LEU A 115 15.55 18.33 11.44
C LEU A 115 15.66 17.97 12.92
N VAL A 116 15.01 16.89 13.34
CA VAL A 116 15.11 16.38 14.71
C VAL A 116 16.54 16.00 15.07
N GLY A 117 17.24 15.28 14.18
CA GLY A 117 18.65 14.89 14.39
C GLY A 117 19.63 16.07 14.48
N ARG A 118 19.23 17.26 14.01
CA ARG A 118 20.01 18.50 14.08
C ARG A 118 19.60 19.42 15.23
N GLY A 119 18.73 18.96 16.12
CA GLY A 119 18.29 19.73 17.28
C GLY A 119 17.31 20.85 16.91
N ALA A 120 16.56 20.72 15.81
CA ALA A 120 15.41 21.59 15.57
C ALA A 120 14.53 21.58 16.84
N PRO A 121 14.08 22.75 17.34
CA PRO A 121 13.32 22.80 18.58
C PRO A 121 12.09 21.91 18.46
N ALA A 122 11.99 20.89 19.31
CA ALA A 122 10.79 20.05 19.42
C ALA A 122 9.53 20.86 19.80
N THR A 123 9.69 22.15 20.09
CA THR A 123 8.66 23.09 20.50
C THR A 123 8.42 24.21 19.48
N ASP A 124 9.01 24.18 18.27
CA ASP A 124 8.65 25.15 17.21
C ASP A 124 7.26 24.78 16.65
N PRO A 125 6.17 25.42 17.11
CA PRO A 125 4.82 24.94 16.83
C PRO A 125 4.46 25.16 15.35
N VAL A 126 5.04 26.17 14.71
CA VAL A 126 4.74 26.54 13.33
C VAL A 126 5.37 25.56 12.36
N LEU A 127 6.61 25.13 12.64
CA LEU A 127 7.30 24.12 11.85
C LEU A 127 6.51 22.80 11.84
N TYR A 128 6.14 22.30 13.03
CA TYR A 128 5.42 21.03 13.17
C TYR A 128 3.97 21.13 12.65
N ASP A 129 3.27 22.26 12.82
CA ASP A 129 1.95 22.47 12.21
C ASP A 129 2.02 22.44 10.68
N ALA A 130 3.01 23.10 10.07
CA ALA A 130 3.21 23.08 8.62
C ALA A 130 3.47 21.65 8.11
N PHE A 131 4.31 20.88 8.81
CA PHE A 131 4.56 19.47 8.47
C PHE A 131 3.31 18.61 8.62
N ASN A 132 2.58 18.75 9.72
CA ASN A 132 1.35 18.01 9.96
C ASN A 132 0.32 18.31 8.87
N ARG A 133 0.14 19.57 8.46
CA ARG A 133 -0.76 19.95 7.35
C ARG A 133 -0.34 19.31 6.02
N LEU A 134 0.95 19.25 5.74
CA LEU A 134 1.47 18.60 4.54
C LEU A 134 1.22 17.08 4.56
N LEU A 135 1.56 16.42 5.69
CA LEU A 135 1.33 14.99 5.90
C LEU A 135 -0.15 14.63 5.82
N ILE A 136 -1.02 15.45 6.41
CA ILE A 136 -2.47 15.32 6.31
C ILE A 136 -2.90 15.44 4.85
N GLY A 137 -2.49 16.47 4.13
CA GLY A 137 -2.86 16.66 2.72
C GLY A 137 -2.48 15.46 1.85
N TYR A 138 -1.24 14.98 1.96
CA TYR A 138 -0.78 13.79 1.24
C TYR A 138 -1.50 12.51 1.72
N GLY A 139 -1.66 12.33 3.03
CA GLY A 139 -2.33 11.16 3.61
C GLY A 139 -3.81 11.06 3.25
N TRP A 140 -4.52 12.19 3.17
CA TRP A 140 -5.94 12.25 2.78
C TRP A 140 -6.17 11.98 1.31
N LEU A 141 -5.19 12.25 0.44
CA LEU A 141 -5.26 11.86 -0.97
C LEU A 141 -4.80 10.41 -1.15
N GLY A 142 -3.70 10.02 -0.49
CA GLY A 142 -3.08 8.71 -0.64
C GLY A 142 -3.90 7.56 -0.07
N ASN A 143 -4.29 7.67 1.20
CA ASN A 143 -4.92 6.56 1.93
C ASN A 143 -6.25 6.13 1.33
N PRO A 144 -7.23 7.03 1.07
CA PRO A 144 -8.51 6.61 0.52
C PRO A 144 -8.36 6.00 -0.87
N LEU A 145 -7.49 6.54 -1.73
CA LEU A 145 -7.29 6.00 -3.08
C LEU A 145 -6.66 4.61 -3.06
N PHE A 146 -5.63 4.40 -2.22
CA PHE A 146 -5.07 3.07 -2.03
C PHE A 146 -6.12 2.09 -1.50
N LEU A 147 -6.84 2.48 -0.45
CA LEU A 147 -7.83 1.61 0.19
C LEU A 147 -9.01 1.29 -0.74
N VAL A 148 -9.52 2.27 -1.50
CA VAL A 148 -10.52 2.02 -2.55
C VAL A 148 -10.01 0.96 -3.51
N GLY A 149 -8.78 1.06 -3.97
CA GLY A 149 -8.22 0.10 -4.90
C GLY A 149 -8.08 -1.31 -4.32
N VAL A 150 -7.37 -1.48 -3.20
CA VAL A 150 -7.15 -2.80 -2.60
C VAL A 150 -8.46 -3.44 -2.10
N THR A 151 -9.35 -2.66 -1.48
CA THR A 151 -10.67 -3.14 -1.05
C THR A 151 -11.53 -3.55 -2.25
N THR A 152 -11.50 -2.80 -3.36
CA THR A 152 -12.24 -3.17 -4.57
C THR A 152 -11.75 -4.49 -5.15
N LEU A 153 -10.43 -4.72 -5.23
CA LEU A 153 -9.88 -5.99 -5.70
C LEU A 153 -10.27 -7.15 -4.79
N ALA A 154 -10.15 -6.97 -3.47
CA ALA A 154 -10.43 -8.01 -2.50
C ALA A 154 -11.93 -8.37 -2.44
N LEU A 155 -12.81 -7.37 -2.41
CA LEU A 155 -14.26 -7.59 -2.47
C LEU A 155 -14.67 -8.19 -3.81
N SER A 156 -14.09 -7.73 -4.92
CA SER A 156 -14.35 -8.36 -6.22
C SER A 156 -13.98 -9.84 -6.20
N GLU A 157 -12.85 -10.21 -5.58
CA GLU A 157 -12.43 -11.60 -5.48
C GLU A 157 -13.40 -12.45 -4.64
N VAL A 158 -14.00 -11.89 -3.59
CA VAL A 158 -15.02 -12.58 -2.77
C VAL A 158 -16.34 -12.75 -3.53
N TRP A 159 -16.79 -11.72 -4.25
CA TRP A 159 -18.14 -11.67 -4.84
C TRP A 159 -18.19 -12.23 -6.26
N ARG A 160 -17.17 -11.96 -7.06
CA ARG A 160 -17.01 -12.36 -8.46
C ARG A 160 -15.54 -12.71 -8.70
N PRO A 161 -15.09 -13.92 -8.30
CA PRO A 161 -13.69 -14.31 -8.35
C PRO A 161 -13.07 -14.02 -9.72
N TRP A 162 -12.06 -13.16 -9.72
CA TRP A 162 -11.34 -12.72 -10.93
C TRP A 162 -9.95 -13.35 -11.02
N LEU A 163 -9.38 -13.73 -9.88
CA LEU A 163 -8.18 -14.58 -9.78
C LEU A 163 -8.49 -16.04 -9.49
N GLY A 164 -9.58 -16.32 -8.77
CA GLY A 164 -9.92 -17.67 -8.32
C GLY A 164 -9.10 -18.13 -7.11
N LEU A 165 -8.76 -17.22 -6.21
CA LEU A 165 -8.08 -17.52 -4.95
C LEU A 165 -8.95 -18.43 -4.05
N PRO A 166 -8.33 -19.20 -3.14
CA PRO A 166 -9.08 -19.90 -2.09
C PRO A 166 -9.98 -18.93 -1.32
N ARG A 167 -11.23 -19.33 -1.03
CA ARG A 167 -12.23 -18.43 -0.42
C ARG A 167 -11.76 -17.77 0.87
N TRP A 168 -10.99 -18.48 1.69
CA TRP A 168 -10.44 -17.94 2.94
C TRP A 168 -9.39 -16.85 2.70
N ILE A 169 -8.58 -16.94 1.63
CA ILE A 169 -7.65 -15.89 1.22
C ILE A 169 -8.41 -14.67 0.71
N ALA A 170 -9.46 -14.87 -0.09
CA ALA A 170 -10.30 -13.78 -0.58
C ALA A 170 -10.93 -13.00 0.58
N TRP A 171 -11.51 -13.71 1.54
CA TRP A 171 -12.07 -13.11 2.76
C TRP A 171 -11.02 -12.45 3.64
N LEU A 172 -9.82 -13.03 3.76
CA LEU A 172 -8.72 -12.42 4.49
C LEU A 172 -8.38 -11.04 3.91
N GLY A 173 -8.22 -10.93 2.59
CA GLY A 173 -7.96 -9.65 1.93
C GLY A 173 -9.09 -8.65 2.10
N ALA A 174 -10.35 -9.11 2.02
CA ALA A 174 -11.50 -8.25 2.22
C ALA A 174 -11.54 -7.72 3.67
N ALA A 175 -11.37 -8.59 4.66
CA ALA A 175 -11.38 -8.20 6.06
C ALA A 175 -10.24 -7.24 6.41
N THR A 176 -9.01 -7.53 5.98
CA THR A 176 -7.84 -6.71 6.32
C THR A 176 -7.87 -5.37 5.61
N SER A 177 -8.30 -5.32 4.35
CA SER A 177 -8.49 -4.05 3.63
C SER A 177 -9.61 -3.20 4.23
N VAL A 178 -10.73 -3.80 4.66
CA VAL A 178 -11.82 -3.08 5.36
C VAL A 178 -11.34 -2.56 6.71
N LEU A 179 -10.64 -3.37 7.51
CA LEU A 179 -10.09 -2.93 8.80
C LEU A 179 -9.08 -1.78 8.65
N SER A 180 -8.32 -1.76 7.56
CA SER A 180 -7.33 -0.71 7.25
C SER A 180 -7.97 0.69 7.11
N TRP A 181 -9.25 0.77 6.75
CA TRP A 181 -10.00 2.03 6.77
C TRP A 181 -10.11 2.63 8.16
N GLY A 182 -10.14 1.81 9.21
CA GLY A 182 -10.32 2.27 10.59
C GLY A 182 -9.27 3.28 11.01
N ARG A 183 -8.01 3.11 10.59
CA ARG A 183 -6.95 4.10 10.86
C ARG A 183 -7.21 5.44 10.15
N GLY A 184 -7.70 5.40 8.90
CA GLY A 184 -8.05 6.60 8.15
C GLY A 184 -9.22 7.35 8.78
N ILE A 185 -10.28 6.61 9.14
CA ILE A 185 -11.47 7.14 9.83
C ILE A 185 -11.08 7.74 11.19
N GLY A 186 -10.26 7.02 11.97
CA GLY A 186 -9.81 7.45 13.28
C GLY A 186 -9.15 8.81 13.26
N SER A 187 -8.23 9.02 12.31
CA SER A 187 -7.54 10.30 12.24
C SER A 187 -8.36 11.41 11.55
N ALA A 188 -9.32 11.07 10.70
CA ALA A 188 -10.23 12.06 10.12
C ALA A 188 -11.30 12.55 11.11
N THR A 189 -11.69 11.71 12.07
CA THR A 189 -12.82 11.98 13.00
C THR A 189 -12.39 12.19 14.46
N GLY A 190 -11.09 12.09 14.76
CA GLY A 190 -10.57 12.20 16.13
C GLY A 190 -10.82 10.96 17.00
N LEU A 191 -11.25 9.83 16.40
CA LEU A 191 -11.46 8.56 17.09
C LEU A 191 -10.12 7.81 17.25
N TYR A 192 -9.24 8.34 18.11
CA TYR A 192 -7.86 7.85 18.27
C TYR A 192 -7.74 6.40 18.76
N PHE A 193 -8.79 5.82 19.35
CA PHE A 193 -8.80 4.39 19.67
C PHE A 193 -8.70 3.48 18.44
N LEU A 194 -8.92 4.01 17.23
CA LEU A 194 -8.75 3.31 15.96
C LEU A 194 -7.30 3.34 15.42
N GLU A 195 -6.38 4.08 16.06
CA GLU A 195 -4.96 4.17 15.66
C GLU A 195 -4.27 2.80 15.51
N PRO A 196 -4.49 1.80 16.39
CA PRO A 196 -3.88 0.48 16.24
C PRO A 196 -4.28 -0.25 14.96
N LEU A 197 -5.37 0.15 14.30
CA LEU A 197 -5.79 -0.42 13.01
C LEU A 197 -4.83 -0.07 11.87
N ILE A 198 -3.81 0.77 12.10
CA ILE A 198 -2.69 0.91 11.16
C ILE A 198 -2.03 -0.43 10.86
N PHE A 199 -2.00 -1.35 11.82
CA PHE A 199 -1.43 -2.68 11.63
C PHE A 199 -2.29 -3.60 10.76
N ALA A 200 -3.56 -3.26 10.50
CA ALA A 200 -4.36 -3.97 9.50
C ALA A 200 -3.82 -3.78 8.08
N ASN A 201 -3.03 -2.71 7.85
CA ASN A 201 -2.33 -2.52 6.59
C ASN A 201 -1.31 -3.63 6.32
N ILE A 202 -0.65 -4.18 7.35
CA ILE A 202 0.36 -5.24 7.19
C ILE A 202 -0.24 -6.45 6.45
N PRO A 203 -1.28 -7.12 6.97
CA PRO A 203 -1.88 -8.25 6.27
C PRO A 203 -2.59 -7.84 4.96
N ALA A 204 -3.05 -6.59 4.81
CA ALA A 204 -3.58 -6.10 3.52
C ALA A 204 -2.49 -6.01 2.44
N PHE A 205 -1.31 -5.48 2.78
CA PHE A 205 -0.15 -5.48 1.88
C PHE A 205 0.34 -6.89 1.59
N LEU A 206 0.45 -7.76 2.59
CA LEU A 206 0.85 -9.15 2.37
C LEU A 206 -0.14 -9.90 1.46
N TRP A 207 -1.44 -9.62 1.59
CA TRP A 207 -2.45 -10.15 0.67
C TRP A 207 -2.27 -9.64 -0.77
N LEU A 208 -1.97 -8.35 -0.94
CA LEU A 208 -1.64 -7.77 -2.24
C LEU A 208 -0.37 -8.40 -2.84
N GLY A 209 0.64 -8.66 -1.99
CA GLY A 209 1.88 -9.33 -2.38
C GLY A 209 1.65 -10.77 -2.83
N TYR A 210 0.84 -11.52 -2.09
CA TYR A 210 0.42 -12.87 -2.46
C TYR A 210 -0.35 -12.87 -3.79
N THR A 211 -1.25 -11.90 -3.97
CA THR A 211 -1.97 -11.68 -5.22
C THR A 211 -1.00 -11.42 -6.39
N GLY A 212 -0.01 -10.54 -6.21
CA GLY A 212 1.03 -10.29 -7.21
C GLY A 212 1.84 -11.54 -7.56
N TRP A 213 2.26 -12.30 -6.55
CA TRP A 213 2.97 -13.57 -6.76
C TRP A 213 2.13 -14.60 -7.53
N PHE A 214 0.85 -14.74 -7.19
CA PHE A 214 -0.07 -15.64 -7.88
C PHE A 214 -0.23 -15.26 -9.36
N ILE A 215 -0.43 -13.97 -9.65
CA ILE A 215 -0.49 -13.44 -11.01
C ILE A 215 0.81 -13.74 -11.77
N ALA A 216 1.97 -13.53 -11.14
CA ALA A 216 3.26 -13.79 -11.79
C ALA A 216 3.46 -15.26 -12.16
N ARG A 217 2.98 -16.18 -11.32
CA ARG A 217 2.99 -17.63 -11.63
C ARG A 217 2.07 -17.95 -12.79
N ALA A 218 0.82 -17.48 -12.77
CA ALA A 218 -0.12 -17.70 -13.86
C ALA A 218 0.39 -17.14 -15.19
N ALA A 219 1.02 -15.96 -15.17
CA ALA A 219 1.58 -15.33 -16.36
C ALA A 219 2.78 -16.10 -16.93
N ARG A 220 3.63 -16.66 -16.06
CA ARG A 220 4.70 -17.57 -16.46
C ARG A 220 4.12 -18.80 -17.16
N ASP A 221 3.09 -19.41 -16.59
CA ASP A 221 2.48 -20.63 -17.13
C ASP A 221 1.83 -20.35 -18.50
N GLN A 222 1.17 -19.20 -18.68
CA GLN A 222 0.65 -18.76 -19.99
C GLN A 222 1.79 -18.57 -21.01
N SER A 223 2.91 -17.94 -20.62
CA SER A 223 4.03 -17.70 -21.53
C SER A 223 4.73 -19.00 -21.98
N VAL A 224 4.79 -20.01 -21.11
CA VAL A 224 5.39 -21.32 -21.44
C VAL A 224 4.41 -22.18 -22.24
N GLY A 225 3.13 -22.19 -21.87
CA GLY A 225 2.09 -22.94 -22.59
C GLY A 225 1.82 -22.40 -24.00
N GLY A 226 2.01 -21.11 -24.24
CA GLY A 226 1.89 -20.48 -25.56
C GLY A 226 3.11 -20.69 -26.48
N ALA A 227 4.23 -21.22 -25.97
CA ALA A 227 5.43 -21.47 -26.77
C ALA A 227 5.42 -22.83 -27.49
N TRP A 228 4.38 -23.65 -27.28
CA TRP A 228 4.22 -24.99 -27.86
C TRP A 228 3.05 -25.08 -28.86
N VAL A 229 2.60 -23.95 -29.40
CA VAL A 229 1.56 -23.87 -30.45
C VAL A 229 2.11 -23.19 -31.69
#